data_AF-A0A7X7V5E7-F1
#
_entry.id   AF-A0A7X7V5E7-F1
#
_cell.length_a   1.000
_cell.length_b   1.000
_cell.length_c   1.000
_cell.angle_alpha   90.00
_cell.angle_beta   90.00
_cell.angle_gamma   90.00
#
_symmetry.space_group_name_H-M   'P 1'
#
loop_
_entity.id
_entity.type
_entity.pdbx_description
1 polymer ?
#
loop_
_entity_poly.entity_id
_entity_poly.type
_entity_poly.pdbx_seq_one_letter_code
_entity_poly.pdbx_strand_id
1 'polypeptide(L)'
;MQIYNTGGLNSNKRFLVAVLIGICSAVLLGLLYGVIISYIQIQMEVIYLFLGWSIGSLIQKYGHGIGKAYCILGAICTVLAIMIGDLCAMYGMDGILYVIIHPTVWPGSLRLWVQMNFATNISSLLGLLFRAAGIVFGYHYSSLY
;
A
#
# COMPACT_ATOMS: atom_id res chain seq x y z
N MET A 1 -6.55 30.25 -20.55
CA MET A 1 -7.79 29.76 -19.92
C MET A 1 -7.60 29.79 -18.41
N GLN A 2 -8.23 30.74 -17.72
CA GLN A 2 -8.26 30.76 -16.26
C GLN A 2 -9.33 29.78 -15.80
N ILE A 3 -8.91 28.62 -15.30
CA ILE A 3 -9.84 27.62 -14.77
C ILE A 3 -10.35 28.15 -13.43
N TYR A 4 -11.64 28.44 -13.42
CA TYR A 4 -12.41 29.11 -12.39
C TYR A 4 -12.40 28.28 -11.09
N ASN A 5 -11.66 28.76 -10.09
CA ASN A 5 -11.54 28.19 -8.75
C ASN A 5 -12.83 28.45 -7.93
N THR A 6 -13.93 27.78 -8.26
CA THR A 6 -15.24 27.95 -7.58
C THR A 6 -15.49 26.86 -6.53
N GLY A 7 -14.68 26.90 -5.48
CA GLY A 7 -14.80 25.99 -4.33
C GLY A 7 -13.44 25.55 -3.76
N GLY A 8 -12.40 26.36 -3.95
CA GLY A 8 -11.00 26.00 -3.73
C GLY A 8 -10.66 25.64 -2.28
N LEU A 9 -10.70 24.36 -1.95
CA LEU A 9 -9.68 23.81 -1.05
C LEU A 9 -8.31 24.15 -1.67
N ASN A 10 -7.54 24.98 -0.97
CA ASN A 10 -6.15 25.29 -1.25
C ASN A 10 -5.38 24.02 -1.66
N SER A 11 -4.48 24.07 -2.65
CA SER A 11 -3.78 22.90 -3.20
C SER A 11 -3.20 21.98 -2.09
N ASN A 12 -2.72 22.59 -1.01
CA ASN A 12 -2.24 21.89 0.19
C ASN A 12 -3.31 21.06 0.92
N LYS A 13 -4.57 21.53 0.98
CA LYS A 13 -5.67 20.80 1.63
C LYS A 13 -6.09 19.57 0.82
N ARG A 14 -6.04 19.63 -0.52
CA ARG A 14 -6.32 18.47 -1.39
C ARG A 14 -5.25 17.39 -1.25
N PHE A 15 -3.98 17.81 -1.17
CA PHE A 15 -2.89 16.89 -0.91
C PHE A 15 -3.02 16.22 0.47
N LEU A 16 -3.34 16.99 1.51
CA LEU A 16 -3.54 16.44 2.86
C LEU A 16 -4.69 15.41 2.91
N VAL A 17 -5.80 15.69 2.23
CA VAL A 17 -6.92 14.73 2.12
C VAL A 17 -6.49 13.46 1.39
N ALA A 18 -5.71 13.57 0.31
CA ALA A 18 -5.18 12.43 -0.42
C ALA A 18 -4.21 11.59 0.43
N VAL A 19 -3.35 12.23 1.22
CA VAL A 19 -2.45 11.56 2.18
C VAL A 19 -3.26 10.76 3.19
N LEU A 20 -4.28 11.38 3.79
CA LEU A 20 -5.07 10.75 4.85
C LEU A 20 -5.86 9.55 4.31
N ILE A 21 -6.45 9.68 3.12
CA ILE A 21 -7.17 8.60 2.45
C ILE A 21 -6.20 7.50 1.98
N GLY A 22 -5.03 7.87 1.47
CA GLY A 22 -3.98 6.93 1.08
C GLY A 22 -3.55 6.06 2.26
N ILE A 23 -3.23 6.67 3.39
CA ILE A 23 -2.85 5.94 4.62
C ILE A 23 -4.00 5.07 5.11
N CYS A 24 -5.23 5.60 5.23
CA CYS A 24 -6.38 4.82 5.68
C CYS A 24 -6.65 3.63 4.75
N SER A 25 -6.59 3.83 3.42
CA SER A 25 -6.80 2.77 2.44
C SER A 25 -5.68 1.73 2.49
N ALA A 26 -4.43 2.14 2.67
CA ALA A 26 -3.29 1.22 2.79
C ALA A 26 -3.40 0.32 4.02
N VAL A 27 -3.80 0.88 5.16
CA VAL A 27 -4.00 0.11 6.39
C VAL A 27 -5.19 -0.86 6.24
N LEU A 28 -6.34 -0.37 5.76
CA LEU A 28 -7.54 -1.20 5.61
C LEU A 28 -7.34 -2.33 4.60
N LEU A 29 -6.82 -2.01 3.41
CA LEU A 29 -6.59 -3.01 2.35
C LEU A 29 -5.45 -3.97 2.72
N GLY A 30 -4.40 -3.49 3.38
CA GLY A 30 -3.33 -4.34 3.90
C GLY A 30 -3.83 -5.35 4.93
N LEU A 31 -4.64 -4.90 5.90
CA LEU A 31 -5.26 -5.80 6.90
C LEU A 31 -6.21 -6.80 6.24
N LEU A 32 -7.10 -6.35 5.36
CA LEU A 32 -8.03 -7.23 4.64
C LEU A 32 -7.26 -8.31 3.85
N TYR A 33 -6.20 -7.92 3.16
CA TYR A 33 -5.35 -8.84 2.42
C TYR A 33 -4.67 -9.88 3.33
N GLY A 34 -4.08 -9.42 4.44
CA GLY A 34 -3.42 -10.32 5.38
C GLY A 34 -4.36 -11.36 5.97
N VAL A 35 -5.58 -10.93 6.32
CA VAL A 35 -6.65 -11.84 6.79
C VAL A 35 -7.02 -12.86 5.72
N ILE A 36 -7.28 -12.41 4.49
CA ILE A 36 -7.66 -13.29 3.38
C ILE A 36 -6.58 -14.37 3.15
N ILE A 37 -5.30 -14.00 3.19
CA ILE A 37 -4.21 -14.96 3.03
C ILE A 37 -4.09 -15.92 4.21
N SER A 38 -4.26 -15.44 5.43
CA SER A 38 -4.24 -16.32 6.61
C SER A 38 -5.30 -17.42 6.51
N TYR A 39 -6.46 -17.15 5.92
CA TYR A 39 -7.52 -18.15 5.73
C TYR A 39 -7.35 -19.02 4.48
N ILE A 40 -6.90 -18.45 3.35
CA ILE A 40 -6.90 -19.15 2.06
C ILE A 40 -5.59 -19.90 1.80
N GLN A 41 -4.47 -19.54 2.47
CA GLN A 41 -3.13 -20.15 2.33
C GLN A 41 -2.56 -20.23 0.89
N ILE A 42 -3.29 -19.75 -0.13
CA ILE A 42 -2.83 -19.67 -1.51
C ILE A 42 -2.19 -18.30 -1.72
N GLN A 43 -0.91 -18.30 -2.10
CA GLN A 43 -0.17 -17.10 -2.49
C GLN A 43 -0.66 -16.62 -3.87
N MET A 44 -1.75 -15.85 -3.88
CA MET A 44 -2.27 -15.21 -5.08
C MET A 44 -1.48 -13.91 -5.33
N GLU A 45 -0.34 -14.01 -6.00
CA GLU A 45 0.53 -12.85 -6.26
C GLU A 45 -0.15 -11.74 -7.08
N VAL A 46 -1.22 -12.08 -7.80
CA VAL A 46 -2.08 -11.13 -8.52
C VAL A 46 -2.74 -10.11 -7.57
N ILE A 47 -2.91 -10.44 -6.29
CA ILE A 47 -3.55 -9.52 -5.34
C ILE A 47 -2.69 -8.27 -5.10
N TYR A 48 -1.36 -8.35 -5.22
CA TYR A 48 -0.49 -7.17 -5.10
C TYR A 48 -0.80 -6.11 -6.18
N LEU A 49 -1.15 -6.55 -7.39
CA LEU A 49 -1.57 -5.66 -8.48
C LEU A 49 -2.92 -5.00 -8.16
N PHE A 50 -3.85 -5.76 -7.59
CA PHE A 50 -5.16 -5.26 -7.19
C PHE A 50 -5.07 -4.24 -6.05
N LEU A 51 -4.20 -4.49 -5.05
CA LEU A 51 -3.88 -3.53 -3.99
C LEU A 51 -3.30 -2.24 -4.56
N GLY A 52 -2.33 -2.38 -5.47
CA GLY A 52 -1.72 -1.27 -6.21
C GLY A 52 -2.75 -0.37 -6.90
N TRP A 53 -3.60 -1.01 -7.71
CA TRP A 53 -4.66 -0.34 -8.46
C TRP A 53 -5.71 0.31 -7.57
N SER A 54 -6.15 -0.37 -6.51
CA SER A 54 -7.19 0.13 -5.59
C SER A 54 -6.73 1.37 -4.83
N ILE A 55 -5.50 1.33 -4.28
CA ILE A 55 -4.92 2.45 -3.53
C ILE A 55 -4.66 3.64 -4.46
N GLY A 56 -4.08 3.40 -5.63
CA GLY A 56 -3.85 4.43 -6.65
C GLY A 56 -5.15 5.12 -7.08
N SER A 57 -6.18 4.33 -7.40
CA SER A 57 -7.48 4.85 -7.82
C SER A 57 -8.19 5.67 -6.74
N LEU A 58 -8.08 5.27 -5.47
CA LEU A 58 -8.62 6.04 -4.34
C LEU A 58 -7.88 7.38 -4.18
N ILE A 59 -6.54 7.36 -4.21
CA ILE A 59 -5.74 8.60 -4.10
C ILE A 59 -6.06 9.55 -5.26
N GLN A 60 -6.20 9.03 -6.49
CA GLN A 60 -6.56 9.82 -7.67
C GLN A 60 -7.96 10.44 -7.52
N LYS A 61 -8.96 9.66 -7.10
CA LYS A 61 -10.37 10.11 -6.98
C LYS A 61 -10.55 11.22 -5.94
N TYR A 62 -9.84 11.17 -4.82
CA TYR A 62 -10.00 12.16 -3.76
C TYR A 62 -8.97 13.30 -3.83
N GLY A 63 -7.73 13.02 -4.25
CA GLY A 63 -6.67 14.00 -4.42
C GLY A 63 -6.74 14.81 -5.71
N HIS A 64 -7.54 14.35 -6.69
CA HIS A 64 -7.64 14.91 -8.04
C HIS A 64 -6.30 14.91 -8.81
N GLY A 65 -5.33 14.08 -8.40
CA GLY A 65 -4.26 13.50 -9.23
C GLY A 65 -3.34 14.41 -10.04
N ILE A 66 -3.33 15.73 -9.83
CA ILE A 66 -2.52 16.67 -10.62
C ILE A 66 -1.14 16.83 -9.95
N GLY A 67 -0.20 15.94 -10.26
CA GLY A 67 1.23 16.12 -9.96
C GLY A 67 2.00 14.87 -9.53
N LYS A 68 3.32 14.86 -9.77
CA LYS A 68 4.23 13.75 -9.44
C LYS A 68 4.24 13.35 -7.95
N ALA A 69 3.87 14.27 -7.06
CA ALA A 69 3.75 14.00 -5.63
C ALA A 69 2.68 12.93 -5.31
N TYR A 70 1.58 12.90 -6.07
CA TYR A 70 0.53 11.89 -5.91
C TYR A 70 1.01 10.51 -6.39
N CYS A 71 1.83 10.44 -7.45
CA CYS A 71 2.45 9.19 -7.89
C CYS A 71 3.32 8.57 -6.79
N ILE A 72 4.17 9.40 -6.16
CA ILE A 72 5.06 8.95 -5.07
C ILE A 72 4.23 8.54 -3.85
N LEU A 73 3.17 9.28 -3.52
CA LEU A 73 2.26 8.92 -2.44
C LEU A 73 1.61 7.54 -2.68
N GLY A 74 1.12 7.30 -3.90
CA GLY A 74 0.55 6.02 -4.31
C GLY A 74 1.53 4.87 -4.14
N ALA A 75 2.75 5.03 -4.67
CA ALA A 75 3.81 4.05 -4.50
C ALA A 75 4.10 3.76 -3.00
N ILE A 76 4.28 4.79 -2.18
CA ILE A 76 4.54 4.61 -0.73
C ILE A 76 3.37 3.91 -0.03
N CYS A 77 2.14 4.32 -0.30
CA CYS A 77 0.96 3.71 0.32
C CYS A 77 0.80 2.24 -0.09
N THR A 78 1.13 1.90 -1.35
CA THR A 78 1.11 0.50 -1.80
C THR A 78 2.18 -0.35 -1.14
N VAL A 79 3.41 0.19 -0.97
CA VAL A 79 4.47 -0.50 -0.20
C VAL A 79 4.00 -0.74 1.24
N LEU A 80 3.41 0.27 1.88
CA LEU A 80 2.89 0.14 3.24
C LEU A 80 1.78 -0.91 3.33
N ALA A 81 0.84 -0.94 2.38
CA ALA A 81 -0.23 -1.92 2.36
C ALA A 81 0.29 -3.36 2.20
N ILE A 82 1.25 -3.57 1.30
CA ILE A 82 1.91 -4.87 1.09
C ILE A 82 2.63 -5.30 2.37
N MET A 83 3.39 -4.39 2.98
CA MET A 83 4.14 -4.68 4.20
C MET A 83 3.22 -5.04 5.38
N ILE A 84 2.16 -4.25 5.62
CA ILE A 84 1.16 -4.53 6.66
C ILE A 84 0.48 -5.87 6.40
N GLY A 85 0.14 -6.14 5.14
CA GLY A 85 -0.48 -7.37 4.70
C GLY A 85 0.37 -8.61 4.94
N ASP A 86 1.65 -8.56 4.56
CA ASP A 86 2.59 -9.64 4.81
C ASP A 86 2.79 -9.89 6.30
N LEU A 87 2.95 -8.83 7.10
CA LEU A 87 3.07 -8.96 8.55
C LEU A 87 1.81 -9.59 9.14
N CYS A 88 0.63 -9.22 8.64
CA CYS A 88 -0.63 -9.79 9.10
C CYS A 88 -0.75 -11.27 8.71
N ALA A 89 -0.31 -11.65 7.51
CA ALA A 89 -0.25 -13.04 7.08
C ALA A 89 0.74 -13.87 7.93
N MET A 90 1.87 -13.29 8.33
CA MET A 90 2.92 -13.96 9.13
C MET A 90 2.54 -14.17 10.59
N TYR A 91 2.00 -13.13 11.24
CA TYR A 91 1.68 -13.16 12.66
C TYR A 91 0.24 -13.60 12.95
N GLY A 92 -0.61 -13.66 11.93
CA GLY A 92 -2.04 -13.93 12.06
C GLY A 92 -2.81 -12.76 12.67
N MET A 93 -4.13 -12.94 12.81
CA MET A 93 -5.05 -11.91 13.32
C MET A 93 -4.75 -11.54 14.78
N ASP A 94 -4.35 -12.50 15.60
CA ASP A 94 -4.02 -12.27 17.02
C ASP A 94 -2.64 -11.62 17.19
N GLY A 95 -1.67 -11.99 16.35
CA GLY A 95 -0.31 -11.49 16.44
C GLY A 95 -0.14 -10.07 15.87
N ILE A 96 -0.95 -9.67 14.87
CA ILE A 96 -0.86 -8.32 14.29
C ILE A 96 -1.21 -7.23 15.32
N LEU A 97 -2.23 -7.47 16.17
CA LEU A 97 -2.61 -6.55 17.25
C LEU A 97 -1.46 -6.36 18.23
N TYR A 98 -0.79 -7.46 18.60
CA TYR A 98 0.37 -7.40 19.49
C TYR A 98 1.52 -6.58 18.88
N VAL A 99 1.81 -6.78 17.59
CA VAL A 99 2.84 -6.03 16.86
C VAL A 99 2.50 -4.53 16.75
N ILE A 100 1.23 -4.18 16.53
CA ILE A 100 0.80 -2.78 16.46
C ILE A 100 0.91 -2.10 17.83
N ILE A 101 0.55 -2.79 18.91
CA ILE A 101 0.52 -2.23 20.27
C ILE A 101 1.92 -2.11 20.89
N HIS A 102 2.88 -2.96 20.49
CA HIS A 102 4.23 -2.98 21.05
C HIS A 102 5.27 -2.48 20.04
N PRO A 103 5.70 -1.20 20.10
CA PRO A 103 6.70 -0.65 19.18
C PRO A 103 8.06 -1.35 19.27
N THR A 104 8.33 -2.04 20.38
CA THR A 104 9.59 -2.76 20.64
C THR A 104 9.80 -3.94 19.69
N VAL A 105 8.73 -4.52 19.12
CA VAL A 105 8.85 -5.65 18.18
C VAL A 105 8.93 -5.22 16.71
N TRP A 106 8.78 -3.94 16.40
CA TRP A 106 8.83 -3.44 15.03
C TRP A 106 10.18 -3.69 14.34
N PRO A 107 11.35 -3.45 14.98
CA PRO A 107 12.64 -3.68 14.33
C PRO A 107 12.85 -5.17 13.97
N GLY A 108 12.38 -6.08 14.83
CA GLY A 108 12.44 -7.52 14.59
C GLY A 108 11.51 -7.95 13.45
N SER A 109 10.29 -7.44 13.45
CA SER A 109 9.29 -7.71 12.40
C SER A 109 9.75 -7.22 11.02
N LEU A 110 10.32 -6.02 10.97
CA LEU A 110 10.92 -5.45 9.76
C LEU A 110 12.09 -6.29 9.24
N ARG A 111 12.99 -6.70 10.13
CA ARG A 111 14.14 -7.54 9.76
C ARG A 111 13.69 -8.88 9.17
N LEU A 112 12.70 -9.52 9.80
CA LEU A 112 12.14 -10.78 9.30
C LEU A 112 11.47 -10.60 7.93
N TRP A 113 10.69 -9.53 7.75
CA TRP A 113 10.07 -9.22 6.47
C TRP A 113 11.11 -9.05 5.35
N VAL A 114 12.20 -8.30 5.60
CA VAL A 114 13.29 -8.15 4.63
C VAL A 114 13.95 -9.49 4.33
N GLN A 115 14.23 -10.31 5.35
CA GLN A 115 14.86 -11.62 5.15
C GLN A 115 14.00 -12.57 4.32
N MET A 116 12.68 -12.55 4.49
CA MET A 116 11.77 -13.38 3.70
C MET A 116 11.68 -12.93 2.23
N ASN A 117 11.74 -11.63 1.98
CA ASN A 117 11.73 -11.07 0.63
C ASN A 117 13.05 -11.33 -0.13
N PHE A 118 14.18 -11.26 0.56
CA PHE A 118 15.51 -11.46 -0.04
C PHE A 118 16.03 -12.90 0.06
N ALA A 119 15.18 -13.86 0.46
CA ALA A 119 15.53 -15.27 0.42
C ALA A 119 15.80 -15.72 -1.03
N THR A 120 16.88 -16.49 -1.23
CA THR A 120 17.36 -16.97 -2.53
C THR A 120 16.51 -18.12 -3.10
N ASN A 121 15.20 -17.90 -3.24
CA ASN A 121 14.26 -18.83 -3.86
C ASN A 121 13.62 -18.18 -5.10
N ILE A 122 13.38 -18.98 -6.16
CA ILE A 122 12.71 -18.52 -7.39
C ILE A 122 11.32 -17.96 -7.11
N SER A 123 10.58 -18.56 -6.17
CA SER A 123 9.27 -18.06 -5.74
C SER A 123 9.37 -16.70 -5.05
N SER A 124 10.42 -16.46 -4.25
CA SER A 124 10.66 -15.15 -3.63
C SER A 124 11.00 -14.08 -4.67
N LEU A 125 11.76 -14.44 -5.72
CA LEU A 125 12.07 -13.54 -6.83
C LEU A 125 10.80 -13.13 -7.60
N LEU A 126 9.93 -14.11 -7.88
CA LEU A 126 8.67 -13.86 -8.57
C LEU A 126 7.74 -12.98 -7.72
N GLY A 127 7.59 -13.27 -6.43
CA GLY A 127 6.83 -12.44 -5.51
C GLY A 127 7.35 -11.01 -5.41
N LEU A 128 8.67 -10.82 -5.47
CA LEU A 128 9.29 -9.49 -5.48
C LEU A 128 8.96 -8.72 -6.78
N LEU A 129 8.92 -9.40 -7.93
CA LEU A 129 8.48 -8.83 -9.20
C LEU A 129 7.00 -8.43 -9.16
N PHE A 130 6.11 -9.26 -8.61
CA PHE A 130 4.69 -8.90 -8.48
C PHE A 130 4.46 -7.74 -7.51
N ARG A 131 5.24 -7.65 -6.43
CA ARG A 131 5.21 -6.49 -5.52
C ARG A 131 5.69 -5.24 -6.22
N ALA A 132 6.79 -5.32 -6.97
CA ALA A 132 7.29 -4.21 -7.78
C ALA A 132 6.25 -3.77 -8.83
N ALA A 133 5.59 -4.72 -9.49
CA ALA A 133 4.50 -4.44 -10.42
C ALA A 133 3.33 -3.75 -9.70
N GLY A 134 2.92 -4.21 -8.51
CA GLY A 134 1.89 -3.55 -7.71
C GLY A 134 2.24 -2.09 -7.35
N ILE A 135 3.51 -1.81 -7.04
CA ILE A 135 3.99 -0.45 -6.76
C ILE A 135 3.94 0.42 -8.02
N VAL A 136 4.33 -0.12 -9.17
CA VAL A 136 4.24 0.58 -10.46
C VAL A 136 2.79 0.89 -10.82
N PHE A 137 1.87 -0.06 -10.58
CA PHE A 137 0.43 0.18 -10.73
C PHE A 137 -0.05 1.29 -9.79
N GLY A 138 0.37 1.26 -8.52
CA GLY A 138 0.09 2.35 -7.57
C GLY A 138 0.60 3.71 -8.03
N TYR A 139 1.80 3.74 -8.61
CA TYR A 139 2.41 4.95 -9.16
C TYR A 139 1.63 5.50 -10.36
N HIS A 140 1.26 4.62 -11.30
CA HIS A 140 0.64 5.02 -12.56
C HIS A 140 -0.83 5.41 -12.38
N TYR A 141 -1.60 4.63 -11.59
CA TYR A 141 -3.02 4.90 -11.36
C TYR A 141 -3.30 6.03 -10.36
N SER A 142 -2.29 6.46 -9.59
CA SER A 142 -2.44 7.58 -8.64
C SER A 142 -2.42 8.97 -9.31
N SER A 143 -1.95 9.06 -10.55
CA SER A 143 -1.87 10.31 -11.33
C SER A 143 -2.77 10.25 -12.56
N LEU A 144 -3.29 11.41 -12.97
CA LEU A 144 -4.04 11.56 -14.24
C LEU A 144 -3.12 11.80 -15.46
N TYR A 145 -1.79 11.83 -15.27
CA TYR A 145 -0.76 11.99 -16.28
C TYR A 145 0.23 10.83 -16.26
#